data_AF-A0A2C6MEK3-F1
#
_entry.id   AF-A0A2C6MEK3-F1
#
_cell.length_a   1.000
_cell.length_b   1.000
_cell.length_c   1.000
_cell.angle_alpha   90.00
_cell.angle_beta   90.00
_cell.angle_gamma   90.00
#
_symmetry.space_group_name_H-M   'P 1'
#
loop_
_entity.id
_entity.type
_entity.pdbx_description
1 polymer ?
#
loop_
_entity_poly.entity_id
_entity_poly.type
_entity_poly.pdbx_seq_one_letter_code
_entity_poly.pdbx_strand_id
1 'polypeptide(L)' 'MPMMYGGYGMGWFGGIFMMLIPLALLGLVVYWAVNSGVKSALKEGSSSGALDILKSRYARNEITEDEYKKLKEELSR' A
#
# COMPACT_ATOMS: atom_id res chain seq x y z
N MET A 1 25.67 29.54 18.39
CA MET A 1 24.55 29.17 19.29
C MET A 1 24.52 27.65 19.35
N PRO A 2 24.90 27.00 20.48
CA PRO A 2 24.72 25.56 20.59
C PRO A 2 23.23 25.27 20.79
N MET A 3 22.65 24.52 19.86
CA MET A 3 21.30 23.99 20.01
C MET A 3 21.32 23.02 21.19
N MET A 4 20.83 23.49 22.34
CA MET A 4 20.62 22.67 23.53
C MET A 4 19.48 21.70 23.23
N TYR A 5 19.81 20.51 22.71
CA TYR A 5 18.97 19.32 22.84
C TYR A 5 19.00 18.86 24.31
N GLY A 6 18.51 19.71 25.20
CA GLY A 6 18.44 19.49 26.63
C GLY A 6 17.06 19.00 27.01
N GLY A 7 16.92 17.69 27.15
CA GLY A 7 15.67 17.08 27.59
C GLY A 7 15.69 15.57 27.55
N TYR A 8 16.75 14.94 28.04
CA TYR A 8 16.75 13.52 28.41
C TYR A 8 15.70 13.33 29.50
N GLY A 9 14.47 13.02 29.07
CA GLY A 9 13.34 12.78 29.95
C GLY A 9 13.65 11.60 30.87
N MET A 10 13.87 11.89 32.14
CA MET A 10 13.47 11.09 33.30
C MET A 10 13.93 9.61 33.33
N GLY A 11 15.20 9.40 33.69
CA GLY A 11 15.69 8.13 34.26
C GLY A 11 15.57 6.91 33.35
N TRP A 12 15.79 5.72 33.93
CA TRP A 12 15.80 4.43 33.21
C TRP A 12 14.53 4.19 32.37
N PHE A 13 13.40 4.78 32.79
CA PHE A 13 12.15 4.75 32.04
C PHE A 13 12.23 5.47 30.70
N GLY A 14 12.77 6.69 30.63
CA GLY A 14 12.86 7.43 29.37
C GLY A 14 13.78 6.76 28.34
N GLY A 15 14.88 6.13 28.79
CA GLY A 15 15.78 5.37 27.92
C GLY A 15 15.13 4.11 27.35
N ILE A 16 14.39 3.36 28.18
CA ILE A 16 13.67 2.16 27.75
C ILE A 16 12.55 2.51 26.75
N PHE A 17 11.78 3.56 27.02
CA PHE A 17 10.73 4.00 26.08
C PHE A 17 11.32 4.49 24.74
N MET A 18 12.47 5.15 24.74
CA MET A 18 13.14 5.57 23.50
C MET A 18 13.50 4.41 22.57
N MET A 19 13.78 3.23 23.12
CA MET A 19 14.12 2.03 22.34
C MET A 19 12.89 1.15 22.03
N LEU A 20 11.93 1.07 22.95
CA LEU A 20 10.72 0.25 22.76
C LEU A 20 9.71 0.88 21.79
N ILE A 21 9.55 2.21 21.79
CA ILE A 21 8.61 2.91 20.91
C ILE A 21 8.89 2.62 19.42
N PRO A 22 10.11 2.79 18.89
CA PRO A 22 10.38 2.50 17.47
C PRO A 22 10.23 1.01 17.15
N LEU A 23 10.56 0.12 18.08
CA LEU A 23 10.39 -1.33 17.90
C LEU A 23 8.91 -1.72 17.83
N ALA A 24 8.07 -1.15 18.70
CA ALA A 24 6.62 -1.36 18.68
C ALA A 24 5.97 -0.77 17.42
N LEU A 25 6.40 0.43 16.99
CA LEU A 25 5.93 1.04 15.74
C LEU A 25 6.31 0.21 14.53
N LEU A 26 7.56 -0.26 14.43
CA LEU A 26 7.99 -1.17 13.36
C LEU A 26 7.18 -2.47 13.38
N GLY A 27 6.98 -3.07 14.54
CA GLY A 27 6.16 -4.27 14.70
C GLY A 27 4.71 -4.05 14.26
N LEU A 28 4.13 -2.89 14.57
CA LEU A 28 2.77 -2.54 14.16
C LEU A 28 2.65 -2.30 12.66
N VAL A 29 3.65 -1.64 12.05
CA VAL A 29 3.73 -1.48 10.59
C VAL A 29 3.85 -2.83 9.89
N VAL A 30 4.71 -3.73 10.38
CA VAL A 30 4.85 -5.09 9.82
C VAL A 30 3.58 -5.91 10.03
N TYR A 31 2.98 -5.88 11.22
CA TYR A 31 1.70 -6.53 11.50
C TYR A 31 0.60 -6.04 10.57
N TRP A 32 0.50 -4.72 10.38
CA TRP A 32 -0.47 -4.13 9.47
C TRP A 32 -0.15 -4.44 8.00
N ALA A 33 1.12 -4.49 7.61
CA ALA A 33 1.53 -4.88 6.27
C ALA A 33 1.24 -6.36 5.98
N VAL A 34 1.43 -7.26 6.94
CA VAL A 34 1.07 -8.68 6.80
C VAL A 34 -0.45 -8.86 6.80
N ASN A 35 -1.17 -8.15 7.69
CA ASN A 35 -2.62 -8.28 7.84
C ASN A 35 -3.40 -7.53 6.73
N SER A 36 -2.85 -6.46 6.15
CA SER A 36 -3.49 -5.62 5.13
C SER A 36 -2.90 -5.84 3.72
N GLY A 37 -1.63 -6.24 3.61
CA GLY A 37 -0.89 -6.31 2.35
C GLY A 37 -1.10 -7.59 1.54
N VAL A 38 -1.68 -8.65 2.10
CA VAL A 38 -1.99 -9.86 1.32
C VAL A 38 -3.30 -9.73 0.52
N LYS A 39 -4.16 -8.74 0.81
CA LYS A 39 -5.40 -8.54 0.06
C LYS A 39 -5.39 -7.38 -0.94
N SER A 40 -4.53 -6.38 -0.79
CA SER A 40 -4.55 -5.22 -1.70
C SER A 40 -3.36 -5.14 -2.67
N ALA A 41 -2.20 -5.76 -2.38
CA ALA A 41 -1.08 -5.74 -3.34
C ALA A 41 -1.06 -6.94 -4.31
N LEU A 42 -1.76 -8.04 -3.98
CA LEU A 42 -1.82 -9.25 -4.83
C LEU A 42 -3.18 -9.47 -5.52
N LYS A 43 -4.23 -8.73 -5.14
CA LYS A 43 -5.57 -8.83 -5.76
C LYS A 43 -5.77 -7.88 -6.95
N GLU A 44 -4.86 -6.94 -7.17
CA GLU A 44 -4.91 -6.02 -8.30
C GLU A 44 -4.20 -6.56 -9.55
N GLY A 45 -3.44 -7.66 -9.41
CA GLY A 45 -2.56 -8.19 -10.46
C GLY A 45 -3.19 -9.14 -11.49
N SER A 46 -4.46 -9.54 -11.36
CA SER A 46 -5.06 -10.50 -12.31
C SER A 46 -6.34 -10.00 -12.99
N SER A 47 -7.21 -9.27 -12.30
CA SER A 47 -8.44 -8.72 -12.89
C SER A 47 -8.34 -7.21 -13.16
N SER A 48 -7.73 -6.44 -12.24
CA SER A 48 -7.56 -4.98 -12.42
C SER A 48 -6.61 -4.66 -13.56
N GLY A 49 -5.44 -5.31 -13.65
CA GLY A 49 -4.47 -5.03 -14.71
C GLY A 49 -5.01 -5.21 -16.13
N ALA A 50 -5.75 -6.28 -16.39
CA ALA A 50 -6.33 -6.52 -17.71
C ALA A 50 -7.49 -5.56 -18.04
N LEU A 51 -8.32 -5.19 -17.05
CA LEU A 51 -9.33 -4.13 -17.22
C LEU A 51 -8.69 -2.74 -17.44
N ASP A 52 -7.58 -2.43 -16.78
CA ASP A 52 -6.86 -1.16 -16.96
C ASP A 52 -6.15 -1.08 -18.32
N ILE A 53 -5.61 -2.20 -18.80
CA ILE A 53 -5.07 -2.32 -20.17
C ILE A 53 -6.19 -2.12 -21.20
N LEU A 54 -7.36 -2.76 -21.01
CA LEU A 54 -8.54 -2.57 -21.87
C LEU A 54 -8.98 -1.10 -21.88
N LYS A 55 -9.08 -0.47 -20.71
CA LYS A 55 -9.47 0.94 -20.57
C LYS A 55 -8.49 1.89 -21.26
N SER A 56 -7.19 1.60 -21.14
CA SER A 56 -6.12 2.38 -21.78
C SER A 56 -6.17 2.30 -23.31
N ARG A 57 -6.51 1.15 -23.89
CA ARG A 57 -6.66 0.98 -25.35
C ARG A 57 -7.93 1.62 -25.88
N TYR A 58 -9.02 1.55 -25.11
CA TYR A 58 -10.26 2.26 -25.44
C TYR A 58 -10.06 3.78 -25.45
N ALA A 59 -9.34 4.33 -24.47
CA ALA A 59 -8.99 5.75 -24.43
C ALA A 59 -8.11 6.19 -25.63
N ARG A 60 -7.32 5.26 -26.18
CA ARG A 60 -6.51 5.48 -27.38
C ARG A 60 -7.30 5.32 -28.69
N ASN A 61 -8.61 5.01 -28.63
CA ASN A 61 -9.44 4.65 -29.78
C ASN A 61 -8.89 3.43 -30.58
N GLU A 62 -8.08 2.58 -29.95
CA GLU A 62 -7.51 1.38 -30.59
C GLU A 62 -8.51 0.21 -30.60
N ILE A 63 -9.54 0.28 -29.77
CA ILE A 63 -10.62 -0.72 -29.67
C ILE A 63 -11.97 0.00 -29.58
N THR A 64 -12.98 -0.65 -30.15
CA THR A 64 -14.35 -0.11 -30.20
C THR A 64 -15.11 -0.45 -28.91
N GLU A 65 -16.16 0.32 -28.57
CA GLU A 65 -16.98 0.09 -27.37
C GLU A 65 -17.54 -1.35 -27.29
N ASP A 66 -17.90 -1.94 -28.42
CA ASP A 66 -18.39 -3.31 -28.52
C ASP A 66 -17.34 -4.36 -28.12
N GLU A 67 -16.08 -4.14 -28.52
CA GLU A 67 -14.95 -5.00 -28.15
C GLU A 67 -14.62 -4.86 -26.66
N TYR A 68 -14.67 -3.63 -26.14
CA TYR A 68 -14.47 -3.37 -24.71
C TYR A 68 -15.52 -4.08 -23.85
N LYS A 69 -16.80 -4.06 -24.25
CA LYS A 69 -17.90 -4.74 -23.54
C LYS A 69 -17.73 -6.26 -23.53
N LYS A 70 -17.40 -6.86 -24.68
CA LYS A 70 -17.17 -8.32 -24.78
C LYS A 70 -16.02 -8.78 -23.89
N LEU A 71 -14.88 -8.09 -23.96
CA LEU A 71 -13.69 -8.45 -23.19
C LEU A 71 -13.91 -8.24 -21.68
N LYS A 72 -14.69 -7.21 -21.31
CA LYS A 72 -15.08 -6.98 -19.91
C LYS A 72 -15.99 -8.09 -19.38
N GLU A 73 -16.96 -8.55 -20.16
CA GLU A 73 -17.82 -9.69 -19.78
C GLU A 73 -17.00 -10.97 -19.64
N GLU A 74 -16.11 -11.24 -20.59
CA GLU A 74 -15.24 -12.41 -20.60
C GLU A 74 -14.27 -12.43 -19.40
N LEU A 75 -13.75 -11.26 -18.99
CA LEU A 75 -12.90 -11.12 -17.81
C LEU A 75 -13.65 -11.20 -16.47
N SER A 76 -14.96 -10.98 -16.49
CA SER A 76 -15.83 -11.01 -15.31
C SER A 76 -16.47 -12.37 -15.04
N ARG A 77 -16.33 -13.30 -15.99
CA ARG A 77 -16.85 -14.67 -15.94
C ARG A 77 -15.86 -15.61 -15.27
#